data_AF-A0A6B0T0C0-F1
#
_entry.id   AF-A0A6B0T0C0-F1
#
_cell.length_a   1.000
_cell.length_b   1.000
_cell.length_c   1.000
_cell.angle_alpha   90.00
_cell.angle_beta   90.00
_cell.angle_gamma   90.00
#
_symmetry.space_group_name_H-M   'P 1'
#
loop_
_entity.id
_entity.type
_entity.pdbx_description
1 polymer ?
#
loop_
_entity_poly.entity_id
_entity_poly.type
_entity_poly.pdbx_seq_one_letter_code
_entity_poly.pdbx_strand_id
1 'polypeptide(L)'
;MSDNTIFGKSRTDSEADEPDPAPTEAGRQEAEGVVPTVGRSESGLSEHPGDTNTAFQRARLYGLLALGFERPGEDLSAAFDDDAYCTDLVAAADALGEGVAEAAVGVGAHVTDPETLYDDWGPMFGVEEGHSVSPYELNYLPGPLVTNVRRLADINGFYKAFDLEAASDKNDRGDHICFQLEFLSHLCLREAHLREGGDDRGVRIVGDAQQQFIEDHLGRWFWRFTDEVSASGDGFYAALADALAALLESEIDRFGLDPEWVPDDPGVEEWSEGIFGESGRGCGGCGMNSDGSEIPTDQYDPTEELRGVDGGDGPDSVDGS
;
A
#
# COMPACT_ATOMS: atom_id res chain seq x y z
N MET A 1 10.22 -6.42 -21.08
CA MET A 1 10.34 -6.07 -19.64
C MET A 1 8.92 -5.81 -19.19
N SER A 2 8.35 -6.72 -18.40
CA SER A 2 7.00 -6.57 -17.85
C SER A 2 7.03 -5.45 -16.82
N ASP A 3 6.09 -4.51 -16.94
CA ASP A 3 5.92 -3.42 -15.98
C ASP A 3 5.40 -4.03 -14.67
N ASN A 4 6.24 -4.02 -13.64
CA ASN A 4 6.00 -4.67 -12.33
C ASN A 4 5.64 -3.61 -11.27
N THR A 5 5.00 -2.53 -11.72
CA THR A 5 4.74 -1.34 -10.92
C THR A 5 3.30 -1.35 -10.39
N ILE A 6 3.12 -1.11 -9.09
CA ILE A 6 1.83 -0.76 -8.47
C ILE A 6 1.48 0.65 -8.99
N PHE A 7 0.34 0.82 -9.67
CA PHE A 7 -0.01 1.94 -10.57
C PHE A 7 0.84 2.10 -11.87
N GLY A 8 1.29 1.00 -12.48
CA GLY A 8 1.80 1.04 -13.87
C GLY A 8 0.66 1.29 -14.87
N LYS A 9 0.74 2.34 -15.70
CA LYS A 9 -0.30 2.78 -16.65
C LYS A 9 -1.01 1.63 -17.36
N SER A 10 -2.33 1.76 -17.51
CA SER A 10 -3.15 0.93 -18.39
C SER A 10 -2.53 0.90 -19.80
N ARG A 11 -2.20 -0.30 -20.29
CA ARG A 11 -1.82 -0.51 -21.69
C ARG A 11 -3.05 -0.26 -22.58
N THR A 12 -3.19 0.95 -23.10
CA THR A 12 -4.10 1.24 -24.20
C THR A 12 -3.36 1.14 -25.55
N ASP A 13 -3.92 0.25 -26.37
CA ASP A 13 -3.78 0.02 -27.82
C ASP A 13 -2.47 -0.47 -28.48
N SER A 14 -2.58 -1.74 -28.93
CA SER A 14 -2.35 -2.21 -30.30
C SER A 14 -0.96 -2.06 -30.91
N GLU A 15 -0.09 -3.05 -30.64
CA GLU A 15 0.78 -3.62 -31.67
C GLU A 15 0.63 -5.14 -31.64
N ALA A 16 0.19 -5.70 -32.77
CA ALA A 16 0.16 -7.14 -32.98
C ALA A 16 1.60 -7.65 -33.07
N ASP A 17 2.11 -8.17 -31.95
CA ASP A 17 3.41 -8.85 -31.94
C ASP A 17 3.19 -10.33 -32.29
N GLU A 18 3.98 -10.82 -33.25
CA GLU A 18 3.94 -12.20 -33.73
C GLU A 18 4.23 -13.18 -32.57
N PRO A 19 3.68 -14.41 -32.60
CA PRO A 19 3.90 -15.35 -31.51
C PRO A 19 5.38 -15.77 -31.42
N ASP A 20 6.01 -15.43 -30.29
CA ASP A 20 7.35 -15.87 -29.91
C ASP A 20 7.42 -17.41 -29.88
N PRO A 21 8.41 -18.05 -30.55
CA PRO A 21 8.54 -19.50 -30.54
C PRO A 21 8.71 -20.07 -29.13
N ALA A 22 7.96 -21.14 -28.84
CA ALA A 22 7.97 -21.84 -27.57
C ALA A 22 9.39 -22.15 -27.06
N PRO A 23 9.68 -21.93 -25.76
CA PRO A 23 11.01 -22.17 -25.22
C PRO A 23 11.35 -23.66 -25.24
N THR A 24 12.56 -23.96 -25.72
CA THR A 24 13.13 -25.31 -25.72
C THR A 24 13.47 -25.76 -24.29
N GLU A 25 13.43 -27.07 -24.05
CA GLU A 25 13.56 -27.75 -22.74
C GLU A 25 14.83 -27.44 -21.92
N ALA A 26 15.71 -26.57 -22.39
CA ALA A 26 16.93 -26.14 -21.69
C ALA A 26 16.75 -24.94 -20.75
N GLY A 27 15.61 -24.25 -20.75
CA GLY A 27 15.34 -23.06 -19.91
C GLY A 27 14.61 -23.30 -18.59
N ARG A 28 14.37 -24.56 -18.19
CA ARG A 28 13.57 -24.90 -16.99
C ARG A 28 14.34 -24.91 -15.67
N GLN A 29 15.63 -24.57 -15.67
CA GLN A 29 16.46 -24.55 -14.46
C GLN A 29 17.20 -23.22 -14.40
N GLU A 30 16.55 -22.17 -13.91
CA GLU A 30 17.16 -20.99 -13.28
C GLU A 30 16.05 -19.96 -12.97
N ALA A 31 15.18 -20.29 -12.01
CA ALA A 31 14.27 -19.33 -11.37
C ALA A 31 13.80 -19.88 -10.01
N GLU A 32 14.74 -20.28 -9.16
CA GLU A 32 14.46 -20.52 -7.73
C GLU A 32 14.95 -19.31 -6.93
N GLY A 33 14.16 -18.24 -6.96
CA GLY A 33 14.23 -17.19 -5.96
C GLY A 33 13.64 -17.73 -4.65
N VAL A 34 14.43 -17.71 -3.59
CA VAL A 34 14.04 -18.19 -2.26
C VAL A 34 13.04 -17.21 -1.65
N VAL A 35 11.75 -17.55 -1.74
CA VAL A 35 10.70 -16.98 -0.89
C VAL A 35 10.96 -17.46 0.54
N PRO A 36 10.95 -16.59 1.57
CA PRO A 36 11.21 -17.03 2.94
C PRO A 36 10.06 -17.92 3.42
N THR A 37 10.29 -19.23 3.47
CA THR A 37 9.38 -20.18 4.10
C THR A 37 9.65 -20.22 5.60
N VAL A 38 8.80 -19.55 6.39
CA VAL A 38 8.73 -19.82 7.82
C VAL A 38 8.21 -21.24 7.99
N GLY A 39 9.03 -22.10 8.60
CA GLY A 39 8.82 -23.54 8.67
C GLY A 39 7.53 -23.92 9.39
N ARG A 40 6.50 -24.28 8.63
CA ARG A 40 5.36 -25.08 9.09
C ARG A 40 5.49 -26.48 8.49
N SER A 41 5.38 -27.50 9.33
CA SER A 41 5.54 -28.92 8.96
C SER A 41 4.58 -29.31 7.84
N GLU A 42 5.07 -30.02 6.82
CA GLU A 42 4.33 -30.58 5.66
C GLU A 42 3.34 -31.72 6.03
N SER A 43 2.72 -31.65 7.20
CA SER A 43 1.85 -32.68 7.76
C SER A 43 0.44 -32.12 7.89
N GLY A 44 -0.33 -32.26 6.81
CA GLY A 44 -1.76 -31.90 6.73
C GLY A 44 -1.99 -30.63 5.93
N LEU A 45 -1.82 -30.70 4.61
CA LEU A 45 -2.13 -29.60 3.70
C LEU A 45 -3.65 -29.41 3.66
N SER A 46 -4.18 -28.48 4.46
CA SER A 46 -5.54 -27.98 4.26
C SER A 46 -5.63 -27.30 2.90
N GLU A 47 -6.70 -27.54 2.15
CA GLU A 47 -6.96 -26.81 0.90
C GLU A 47 -7.14 -25.32 1.21
N HIS A 48 -6.47 -24.47 0.43
CA HIS A 48 -6.65 -23.04 0.49
C HIS A 48 -8.04 -22.68 -0.06
N PRO A 49 -8.89 -21.92 0.67
CA PRO A 49 -10.28 -21.68 0.28
C PRO A 49 -10.40 -21.04 -1.11
N GLY A 50 -11.52 -21.27 -1.79
CA GLY A 50 -11.86 -20.69 -3.09
C GLY A 50 -11.47 -21.50 -4.32
N ASP A 51 -11.74 -20.92 -5.49
CA ASP A 51 -11.49 -21.45 -6.81
C ASP A 51 -10.91 -20.39 -7.76
N THR A 52 -10.62 -20.75 -9.00
CA THR A 52 -10.05 -19.83 -10.01
C THR A 52 -10.94 -18.62 -10.28
N ASN A 53 -12.26 -18.81 -10.34
CA ASN A 53 -13.19 -17.73 -10.68
C ASN A 53 -13.28 -16.72 -9.54
N THR A 54 -13.52 -17.20 -8.33
CA THR A 54 -13.56 -16.37 -7.14
C THR A 54 -12.24 -15.62 -6.93
N ALA A 55 -11.08 -16.26 -7.12
CA ALA A 55 -9.78 -15.57 -7.07
C ALA A 55 -9.66 -14.44 -8.10
N PHE A 56 -10.10 -14.67 -9.34
CA PHE A 56 -10.11 -13.64 -10.37
C PHE A 56 -11.05 -12.48 -10.04
N GLN A 57 -12.24 -12.76 -9.51
CA GLN A 57 -13.21 -11.71 -9.17
C GLN A 57 -12.77 -10.89 -7.95
N ARG A 58 -12.12 -11.50 -6.95
CA ARG A 58 -11.46 -10.75 -5.88
C ARG A 58 -10.40 -9.81 -6.43
N ALA A 59 -9.57 -10.28 -7.37
CA ALA A 59 -8.56 -9.45 -8.01
C ALA A 59 -9.20 -8.21 -8.68
N ARG A 60 -10.27 -8.43 -9.45
CA ARG A 60 -11.01 -7.34 -10.09
C ARG A 60 -11.61 -6.38 -9.09
N LEU A 61 -12.26 -6.88 -8.04
CA LEU A 61 -12.91 -6.03 -7.05
C LEU A 61 -11.90 -5.17 -6.27
N TYR A 62 -10.79 -5.75 -5.81
CA TYR A 62 -9.71 -4.99 -5.17
C TYR A 62 -9.14 -3.90 -6.10
N GLY A 63 -8.92 -4.21 -7.38
CA GLY A 63 -8.43 -3.24 -8.36
C GLY A 63 -9.42 -2.10 -8.62
N LEU A 64 -10.71 -2.40 -8.72
CA LEU A 64 -11.76 -1.39 -8.91
C LEU A 64 -11.93 -0.50 -7.67
N LEU A 65 -11.83 -1.06 -6.47
CA LEU A 65 -11.82 -0.29 -5.22
C LEU A 65 -10.58 0.63 -5.16
N ALA A 66 -9.40 0.12 -5.50
CA ALA A 66 -8.17 0.92 -5.54
C ALA A 66 -8.30 2.10 -6.49
N LEU A 67 -8.81 1.85 -7.70
CA LEU A 67 -9.09 2.87 -8.71
C LEU A 67 -10.11 3.91 -8.22
N GLY A 68 -11.16 3.45 -7.52
CA GLY A 68 -12.21 4.35 -7.00
C GLY A 68 -11.72 5.28 -5.88
N PHE A 69 -10.82 4.82 -5.00
CA PHE A 69 -10.24 5.65 -3.93
C PHE A 69 -9.11 6.54 -4.41
N GLU A 70 -8.51 6.23 -5.56
CA GLU A 70 -7.46 7.06 -6.14
C GLU A 70 -8.00 8.47 -6.44
N ARG A 71 -7.12 9.47 -6.33
CA ARG A 71 -7.45 10.82 -6.77
C ARG A 71 -7.95 10.78 -8.23
N PRO A 72 -9.18 11.25 -8.51
CA PRO A 72 -9.74 11.23 -9.86
C PRO A 72 -8.78 11.82 -10.90
N GLY A 73 -8.63 11.09 -12.00
CA GLY A 73 -7.70 11.41 -13.07
C GLY A 73 -8.14 10.78 -14.40
N GLU A 74 -7.21 10.71 -15.36
CA GLU A 74 -7.49 10.15 -16.69
C GLU A 74 -7.92 8.68 -16.62
N ASP A 75 -7.30 7.88 -15.77
CA ASP A 75 -7.60 6.45 -15.62
C ASP A 75 -9.02 6.22 -15.08
N LEU A 76 -9.41 6.94 -14.02
CA LEU A 76 -10.77 6.88 -13.48
C LEU A 76 -11.80 7.38 -14.51
N SER A 77 -11.49 8.47 -15.20
CA SER A 77 -12.37 9.03 -16.25
C SER A 77 -12.59 8.04 -17.39
N ALA A 78 -11.54 7.31 -17.79
CA ALA A 78 -11.63 6.27 -18.81
C ALA A 78 -12.44 5.06 -18.33
N ALA A 79 -12.30 4.66 -17.07
CA ALA A 79 -13.07 3.56 -16.50
C ALA A 79 -14.57 3.87 -16.35
N PHE A 80 -14.90 5.15 -16.19
CA PHE A 80 -16.28 5.64 -16.08
C PHE A 80 -16.97 5.78 -17.44
N ASP A 81 -16.28 5.52 -18.55
CA ASP A 81 -16.89 5.52 -19.87
C ASP A 81 -17.94 4.39 -20.00
N ASP A 82 -19.13 4.75 -20.47
CA ASP A 82 -20.26 3.84 -20.75
C ASP A 82 -20.75 2.98 -19.55
N ASP A 83 -20.68 3.49 -18.31
CA ASP A 83 -21.07 2.80 -17.07
C ASP A 83 -20.29 1.47 -16.80
N ALA A 84 -19.14 1.28 -17.46
CA ALA A 84 -18.36 0.05 -17.37
C ALA A 84 -17.86 -0.22 -15.95
N TYR A 85 -17.37 0.81 -15.24
CA TYR A 85 -16.89 0.69 -13.86
C TYR A 85 -17.91 0.04 -12.92
N CYS A 86 -19.14 0.56 -12.86
CA CYS A 86 -20.17 0.03 -11.96
C CYS A 86 -20.60 -1.38 -12.35
N THR A 87 -20.74 -1.63 -13.65
CA THR A 87 -21.09 -2.95 -14.18
C THR A 87 -20.06 -3.99 -13.75
N ASP A 88 -18.78 -3.65 -13.87
CA ASP A 88 -17.67 -4.53 -13.52
C ASP A 88 -17.52 -4.71 -12.00
N LEU A 89 -17.75 -3.66 -11.22
CA LEU A 89 -17.73 -3.70 -9.76
C LEU A 89 -18.80 -4.68 -9.23
N VAL A 90 -20.04 -4.52 -9.71
CA VAL A 90 -21.17 -5.37 -9.31
C VAL A 90 -20.94 -6.81 -9.78
N ALA A 91 -20.49 -7.01 -11.02
CA ALA A 91 -20.23 -8.35 -11.55
C ALA A 91 -19.10 -9.08 -10.79
N ALA A 92 -18.08 -8.36 -10.33
CA ALA A 92 -17.03 -8.93 -9.50
C ALA A 92 -17.56 -9.28 -8.10
N ALA A 93 -18.34 -8.39 -7.49
CA ALA A 93 -18.91 -8.58 -6.16
C ALA A 93 -19.93 -9.73 -6.08
N ASP A 94 -20.77 -9.92 -7.11
CA ASP A 94 -21.79 -10.99 -7.18
C ASP A 94 -21.19 -12.39 -7.01
N ALA A 95 -19.96 -12.59 -7.48
CA ALA A 95 -19.24 -13.87 -7.36
C ALA A 95 -18.70 -14.14 -5.95
N LEU A 96 -18.71 -13.15 -5.05
CA LEU A 96 -18.07 -13.21 -3.74
C LEU A 96 -19.06 -13.34 -2.57
N GLY A 97 -20.33 -12.97 -2.78
CA GLY A 97 -21.41 -13.19 -1.82
C GLY A 97 -22.47 -12.08 -1.83
N GLU A 98 -23.64 -12.37 -1.26
CA GLU A 98 -24.80 -11.46 -1.28
C GLU A 98 -24.50 -10.11 -0.59
N GLY A 99 -23.80 -10.12 0.55
CA GLY A 99 -23.45 -8.88 1.26
C GLY A 99 -22.49 -7.97 0.47
N VAL A 100 -21.47 -8.56 -0.18
CA VAL A 100 -20.52 -7.82 -1.03
C VAL A 100 -21.24 -7.25 -2.26
N ALA A 101 -22.13 -8.06 -2.86
CA ALA A 101 -22.92 -7.65 -4.03
C ALA A 101 -23.88 -6.49 -3.70
N GLU A 102 -24.57 -6.54 -2.56
CA GLU A 102 -25.47 -5.47 -2.12
C GLU A 102 -24.72 -4.14 -1.94
N ALA A 103 -23.56 -4.17 -1.27
CA ALA A 103 -22.73 -2.99 -1.09
C ALA A 103 -22.21 -2.42 -2.41
N ALA A 104 -21.76 -3.27 -3.34
CA ALA A 104 -21.30 -2.84 -4.67
C ALA A 104 -22.41 -2.20 -5.52
N VAL A 105 -23.65 -2.69 -5.43
CA VAL A 105 -24.80 -2.06 -6.10
C VAL A 105 -25.06 -0.65 -5.56
N GLY A 106 -24.83 -0.42 -4.27
CA GLY A 106 -24.93 0.89 -3.64
C GLY A 106 -24.04 1.95 -4.30
N VAL A 107 -22.82 1.57 -4.71
CA VAL A 107 -21.86 2.47 -5.38
C VAL A 107 -22.44 3.09 -6.65
N GLY A 108 -23.09 2.28 -7.49
CA GLY A 108 -23.64 2.72 -8.76
C GLY A 108 -24.75 3.78 -8.63
N ALA A 109 -25.42 3.86 -7.49
CA ALA A 109 -26.43 4.90 -7.23
C ALA A 109 -25.82 6.29 -7.01
N HIS A 110 -24.53 6.36 -6.71
CA HIS A 110 -23.80 7.57 -6.35
C HIS A 110 -22.72 7.95 -7.37
N VAL A 111 -22.59 7.22 -8.48
CA VAL A 111 -21.67 7.60 -9.54
C VAL A 111 -22.13 8.89 -10.21
N THR A 112 -21.23 9.85 -10.27
CA THR A 112 -21.38 11.15 -10.94
C THR A 112 -20.29 11.32 -11.99
N ASP A 113 -20.26 12.48 -12.64
CA ASP A 113 -19.15 12.81 -13.54
C ASP A 113 -17.81 12.92 -12.77
N PRO A 114 -16.67 12.63 -13.44
CA PRO A 114 -15.35 12.68 -12.80
C PRO A 114 -14.93 14.04 -12.26
N GLU A 115 -15.45 15.15 -12.79
CA GLU A 115 -15.14 16.51 -12.30
C GLU A 115 -15.78 16.72 -10.91
N THR A 116 -17.04 16.33 -10.74
CA THR A 116 -17.71 16.32 -9.42
C THR A 116 -16.97 15.42 -8.43
N LEU A 117 -16.54 14.21 -8.84
CA LEU A 117 -15.76 13.33 -7.95
C LEU A 117 -14.42 13.96 -7.54
N TYR A 118 -13.75 14.66 -8.46
CA TYR A 118 -12.50 15.37 -8.14
C TYR A 118 -12.72 16.46 -7.08
N ASP A 119 -13.79 17.24 -7.23
CA ASP A 119 -14.17 18.30 -6.29
C ASP A 119 -14.55 17.74 -4.91
N ASP A 120 -15.14 16.54 -4.85
CA ASP A 120 -15.47 15.85 -3.59
C ASP A 120 -14.23 15.19 -2.95
N TRP A 121 -13.27 14.73 -3.76
CA TRP A 121 -12.08 14.02 -3.27
C TRP A 121 -11.16 14.92 -2.43
N GLY A 122 -10.92 16.15 -2.89
CA GLY A 122 -10.00 17.10 -2.25
C GLY A 122 -10.35 17.42 -0.80
N PRO A 123 -11.59 17.82 -0.49
CA PRO A 123 -12.05 18.03 0.88
C PRO A 123 -12.02 16.77 1.75
N MET A 124 -12.18 15.58 1.17
CA MET A 124 -12.26 14.33 1.93
C MET A 124 -10.88 13.76 2.29
N PHE A 125 -9.96 13.69 1.33
CA PHE A 125 -8.66 13.04 1.47
C PHE A 125 -7.47 14.02 1.42
N GLY A 126 -7.70 15.29 1.07
CA GLY A 126 -6.67 16.31 0.94
C GLY A 126 -6.23 16.96 2.25
N VAL A 127 -5.04 17.57 2.25
CA VAL A 127 -4.44 18.18 3.45
C VAL A 127 -4.89 19.64 3.66
N GLU A 128 -5.61 20.23 2.70
CA GLU A 128 -5.81 21.68 2.62
C GLU A 128 -6.91 22.23 3.56
N GLU A 129 -7.89 21.42 3.99
CA GLU A 129 -9.05 21.92 4.75
C GLU A 129 -9.41 21.13 6.00
N GLY A 130 -8.47 20.96 6.93
CA GLY A 130 -8.77 20.83 8.38
C GLY A 130 -9.54 19.59 8.89
N HIS A 131 -10.16 18.79 8.03
CA HIS A 131 -10.68 17.46 8.32
C HIS A 131 -10.41 16.62 7.07
N SER A 132 -9.48 15.67 7.14
CA SER A 132 -9.32 14.68 6.10
C SER A 132 -9.25 13.30 6.71
N VAL A 133 -10.10 12.43 6.16
CA VAL A 133 -9.99 11.01 6.41
C VAL A 133 -8.65 10.58 5.82
N SER A 134 -7.78 10.04 6.66
CA SER A 134 -6.45 9.71 6.18
C SER A 134 -6.49 8.43 5.36
N PRO A 135 -5.91 8.39 4.14
CA PRO A 135 -5.84 7.13 3.38
C PRO A 135 -4.63 6.26 3.76
N TYR A 136 -3.97 6.51 4.90
CA TYR A 136 -2.72 5.83 5.28
C TYR A 136 -2.84 5.06 6.61
N GLU A 137 -2.44 3.79 6.60
CA GLU A 137 -2.46 2.90 7.77
C GLU A 137 -1.76 3.48 9.01
N LEU A 138 -0.59 4.11 8.83
CA LEU A 138 0.19 4.62 9.98
C LEU A 138 -0.46 5.80 10.69
N ASN A 139 -1.52 6.39 10.12
CA ASN A 139 -2.28 7.44 10.77
C ASN A 139 -3.35 6.87 11.73
N TYR A 140 -3.74 5.60 11.56
CA TYR A 140 -4.69 4.90 12.43
C TYR A 140 -3.99 4.08 13.51
N LEU A 141 -2.87 3.45 13.17
CA LEU A 141 -2.18 2.55 14.10
C LEU A 141 -1.18 3.32 14.97
N PRO A 142 -1.43 3.51 16.30
CA PRO A 142 -0.55 4.25 17.17
C PRO A 142 0.82 3.56 17.32
N GLY A 143 1.85 4.36 17.57
CA GLY A 143 3.17 3.85 17.89
C GLY A 143 4.28 4.91 17.80
N PRO A 144 5.42 4.68 18.48
CA PRO A 144 6.59 5.53 18.34
C PRO A 144 7.16 5.46 16.91
N LEU A 145 7.93 6.48 16.51
CA LEU A 145 8.53 6.58 15.17
C LEU A 145 9.22 5.28 14.70
N VAL A 146 9.94 4.60 15.60
CA VAL A 146 10.63 3.33 15.27
C VAL A 146 9.64 2.22 14.88
N THR A 147 8.47 2.15 15.52
CA THR A 147 7.41 1.19 15.17
C THR A 147 6.84 1.52 13.79
N ASN A 148 6.56 2.79 13.51
CA ASN A 148 6.04 3.22 12.21
C ASN A 148 7.03 2.95 11.06
N VAL A 149 8.33 3.18 11.30
CA VAL A 149 9.40 2.84 10.33
C VAL A 149 9.44 1.33 10.06
N ARG A 150 9.31 0.50 11.11
CA ARG A 150 9.29 -0.96 10.95
C ARG A 150 8.04 -1.43 10.19
N ARG A 151 6.86 -0.90 10.51
CA ARG A 151 5.62 -1.27 9.85
C ARG A 151 5.64 -0.89 8.37
N LEU A 152 6.15 0.31 8.05
CA LEU A 152 6.36 0.71 6.65
C LEU A 152 7.38 -0.20 5.93
N ALA A 153 8.46 -0.59 6.60
CA ALA A 153 9.44 -1.51 6.03
C ALA A 153 8.85 -2.91 5.79
N ASP A 154 7.93 -3.35 6.64
CA ASP A 154 7.22 -4.62 6.53
C ASP A 154 6.30 -4.63 5.30
N ILE A 155 5.45 -3.60 5.16
CA ILE A 155 4.59 -3.38 3.98
C ILE A 155 5.42 -3.38 2.69
N ASN A 156 6.51 -2.60 2.65
CA ASN A 156 7.40 -2.58 1.49
C ASN A 156 8.14 -3.92 1.28
N GLY A 157 8.36 -4.69 2.34
CA GLY A 157 8.88 -6.04 2.30
C GLY A 157 7.93 -7.00 1.57
N PHE A 158 6.62 -6.91 1.83
CA PHE A 158 5.60 -7.62 1.06
C PHE A 158 5.66 -7.27 -0.42
N TYR A 159 5.63 -5.99 -0.78
CA TYR A 159 5.69 -5.56 -2.19
C TYR A 159 6.93 -6.14 -2.88
N LYS A 160 8.10 -5.99 -2.25
CA LYS A 160 9.36 -6.51 -2.79
C LYS A 160 9.39 -8.03 -2.93
N ALA A 161 8.78 -8.78 -2.01
CA ALA A 161 8.74 -10.24 -2.06
C ALA A 161 7.95 -10.77 -3.28
N PHE A 162 7.08 -9.95 -3.86
CA PHE A 162 6.31 -10.26 -5.07
C PHE A 162 6.82 -9.54 -6.32
N ASP A 163 8.04 -9.00 -6.26
CA ASP A 163 8.70 -8.21 -7.31
C ASP A 163 7.90 -6.97 -7.71
N LEU A 164 7.25 -6.32 -6.75
CA LEU A 164 6.49 -5.09 -6.95
C LEU A 164 7.23 -3.88 -6.38
N GLU A 165 7.14 -2.76 -7.11
CA GLU A 165 7.64 -1.46 -6.69
C GLU A 165 6.52 -0.41 -6.84
N ALA A 166 6.46 0.55 -5.92
CA ALA A 166 5.55 1.69 -6.05
C ALA A 166 6.00 2.57 -7.24
N ALA A 167 5.04 3.05 -8.04
CA ALA A 167 5.34 3.88 -9.19
C ALA A 167 6.12 5.13 -8.79
N SER A 168 7.25 5.38 -9.49
CA SER A 168 8.16 6.48 -9.18
C SER A 168 7.56 7.88 -9.35
N ASP A 169 6.46 7.99 -10.09
CA ASP A 169 5.70 9.22 -10.32
C ASP A 169 4.58 9.43 -9.27
N LYS A 170 4.30 8.43 -8.43
CA LYS A 170 3.45 8.57 -7.24
C LYS A 170 4.30 8.96 -6.05
N ASN A 171 3.92 10.04 -5.37
CA ASN A 171 4.65 10.54 -4.20
C ASN A 171 4.04 10.05 -2.88
N ASP A 172 3.26 8.97 -2.94
CA ASP A 172 2.57 8.37 -1.80
C ASP A 172 3.46 7.37 -1.06
N ARG A 173 3.19 7.25 0.25
CA ARG A 173 3.86 6.27 1.11
C ARG A 173 3.25 4.88 0.87
N GLY A 174 4.08 3.84 0.99
CA GLY A 174 3.71 2.44 0.73
C GLY A 174 2.48 1.92 1.50
N ASP A 175 2.09 2.58 2.59
CA ASP A 175 0.95 2.26 3.42
C ASP A 175 -0.36 2.95 3.00
N HIS A 176 -0.37 3.65 1.86
CA HIS A 176 -1.60 4.21 1.28
C HIS A 176 -2.59 3.10 0.88
N ILE A 177 -3.88 3.29 1.15
CA ILE A 177 -4.92 2.29 0.93
C ILE A 177 -4.91 1.73 -0.49
N CYS A 178 -4.81 2.60 -1.50
CA CYS A 178 -4.76 2.17 -2.89
C CYS A 178 -3.62 1.19 -3.17
N PHE A 179 -2.41 1.40 -2.61
CA PHE A 179 -1.30 0.46 -2.80
C PHE A 179 -1.55 -0.88 -2.11
N GLN A 180 -2.17 -0.85 -0.93
CA GLN A 180 -2.55 -2.08 -0.21
C GLN A 180 -3.60 -2.90 -0.99
N LEU A 181 -4.61 -2.22 -1.55
CA LEU A 181 -5.66 -2.85 -2.37
C LEU A 181 -5.10 -3.40 -3.69
N GLU A 182 -4.25 -2.65 -4.39
CA GLU A 182 -3.59 -3.14 -5.61
C GLU A 182 -2.68 -4.33 -5.34
N PHE A 183 -1.96 -4.33 -4.22
CA PHE A 183 -1.17 -5.47 -3.82
C PHE A 183 -2.04 -6.73 -3.64
N LEU A 184 -3.16 -6.63 -2.93
CA LEU A 184 -4.11 -7.73 -2.77
C LEU A 184 -4.74 -8.15 -4.10
N SER A 185 -5.03 -7.19 -4.99
CA SER A 185 -5.49 -7.47 -6.35
C SER A 185 -4.49 -8.35 -7.11
N HIS A 186 -3.20 -7.99 -7.06
CA HIS A 186 -2.12 -8.74 -7.70
C HIS A 186 -1.98 -10.14 -7.12
N LEU A 187 -2.05 -10.30 -5.81
CA LEU A 187 -2.00 -11.63 -5.18
C LEU A 187 -3.20 -12.48 -5.61
N CYS A 188 -4.42 -11.93 -5.62
CA CYS A 188 -5.61 -12.65 -6.07
C CYS A 188 -5.50 -13.08 -7.54
N LEU A 189 -4.94 -12.23 -8.41
CA LEU A 189 -4.73 -12.55 -9.83
C LEU A 189 -3.69 -13.66 -10.01
N ARG A 190 -2.59 -13.61 -9.24
CA ARG A 190 -1.60 -14.70 -9.20
C ARG A 190 -2.21 -16.01 -8.71
N GLU A 191 -3.07 -15.96 -7.68
CA GLU A 191 -3.81 -17.14 -7.21
C GLU A 191 -4.66 -17.74 -8.33
N ALA A 192 -5.44 -16.92 -9.05
CA ALA A 192 -6.27 -17.40 -10.16
C ALA A 192 -5.43 -18.11 -11.23
N HIS A 193 -4.29 -17.51 -11.61
CA HIS A 193 -3.37 -18.11 -12.59
C HIS A 193 -2.77 -19.44 -12.10
N LEU A 194 -2.32 -19.50 -10.85
CA LEU A 194 -1.72 -20.71 -10.27
C LEU A 194 -2.75 -21.84 -10.13
N ARG A 195 -4.01 -21.50 -9.79
CA ARG A 195 -5.12 -22.47 -9.76
C ARG A 195 -5.43 -23.03 -11.15
N GLU A 196 -5.47 -22.18 -12.17
CA GLU A 196 -5.65 -22.63 -13.56
C GLU A 196 -4.50 -23.55 -14.02
N GLY A 197 -3.28 -23.27 -13.57
CA GLY A 197 -2.10 -24.11 -13.81
C GLY A 197 -2.00 -25.38 -12.94
N GLY A 198 -2.87 -25.56 -11.94
CA GLY A 198 -2.83 -26.67 -11.00
C GLY A 198 -1.62 -26.65 -10.05
N ASP A 199 -1.03 -25.49 -9.77
CA ASP A 199 0.09 -25.34 -8.83
C ASP A 199 -0.42 -25.09 -7.40
N ASP A 200 -0.82 -26.18 -6.72
CA ASP A 200 -1.31 -26.12 -5.34
C ASP A 200 -0.29 -25.55 -4.35
N ARG A 201 1.02 -25.68 -4.64
CA ARG A 201 2.06 -25.11 -3.77
C ARG A 201 2.10 -23.60 -3.94
N GLY A 202 2.09 -23.10 -5.17
CA GLY A 202 2.04 -21.69 -5.48
C GLY A 202 0.78 -21.03 -4.91
N VAL A 203 -0.38 -21.68 -5.06
CA VAL A 203 -1.66 -21.21 -4.48
C VAL A 203 -1.55 -20.99 -2.97
N ARG A 204 -0.94 -21.94 -2.24
CA ARG A 204 -0.74 -21.79 -0.79
C ARG A 204 0.19 -20.63 -0.45
N ILE A 205 1.30 -20.45 -1.17
CA ILE A 205 2.25 -19.35 -0.90
C ILE A 205 1.60 -17.98 -1.08
N VAL A 206 0.88 -17.80 -2.20
CA VAL A 206 0.19 -16.53 -2.49
C VAL A 206 -0.99 -16.32 -1.55
N GLY A 207 -1.66 -17.40 -1.18
CA GLY A 207 -2.73 -17.43 -0.20
C GLY A 207 -2.30 -17.02 1.20
N ASP A 208 -1.23 -17.63 1.70
CA ASP A 208 -0.63 -17.31 3.00
C ASP A 208 -0.19 -15.83 3.04
N ALA A 209 0.31 -15.29 1.92
CA ALA A 209 0.65 -13.87 1.82
C ALA A 209 -0.57 -12.95 1.84
N GLN A 210 -1.69 -13.31 1.19
CA GLN A 210 -2.96 -12.57 1.30
C GLN A 210 -3.43 -12.56 2.76
N GLN A 211 -3.47 -13.75 3.39
CA GLN A 211 -3.87 -13.92 4.77
C GLN A 211 -3.04 -13.02 5.70
N GLN A 212 -1.71 -13.12 5.59
CA GLN A 212 -0.81 -12.38 6.46
C GLN A 212 -0.93 -10.87 6.25
N PHE A 213 -1.03 -10.41 4.99
CA PHE A 213 -1.15 -8.99 4.71
C PHE A 213 -2.47 -8.41 5.23
N ILE A 214 -3.59 -9.15 5.13
CA ILE A 214 -4.86 -8.73 5.71
C ILE A 214 -4.75 -8.72 7.25
N GLU A 215 -4.24 -9.79 7.86
CA GLU A 215 -4.17 -9.94 9.32
C GLU A 215 -3.25 -8.90 9.99
N ASP A 216 -2.08 -8.64 9.40
CA ASP A 216 -1.04 -7.80 9.99
C ASP A 216 -1.14 -6.30 9.58
N HIS A 217 -1.84 -6.00 8.47
CA HIS A 217 -1.99 -4.65 7.90
C HIS A 217 -3.45 -4.26 7.67
N LEU A 218 -3.97 -4.41 6.44
CA LEU A 218 -5.22 -3.78 6.00
C LEU A 218 -6.41 -4.11 6.91
N GLY A 219 -6.48 -5.37 7.36
CA GLY A 219 -7.49 -5.88 8.27
C GLY A 219 -7.44 -5.30 9.67
N ARG A 220 -6.50 -4.42 10.03
CA ARG A 220 -6.40 -3.81 11.37
C ARG A 220 -6.96 -2.39 11.48
N TRP A 221 -7.24 -1.76 10.34
CA TRP A 221 -7.59 -0.34 10.31
C TRP A 221 -8.68 0.00 9.31
N PHE A 222 -9.02 -0.90 8.37
CA PHE A 222 -10.00 -0.60 7.33
C PHE A 222 -11.34 -0.12 7.89
N TRP A 223 -11.84 -0.68 9.00
CA TRP A 223 -13.11 -0.23 9.59
C TRP A 223 -13.06 1.23 10.03
N ARG A 224 -11.94 1.70 10.58
CA ARG A 224 -11.78 3.11 10.99
C ARG A 224 -11.86 4.00 9.77
N PHE A 225 -11.10 3.62 8.75
CA PHE A 225 -11.09 4.32 7.49
C PHE A 225 -12.49 4.38 6.89
N THR A 226 -13.20 3.24 6.79
CA THR A 226 -14.54 3.20 6.21
C THR A 226 -15.55 3.97 7.07
N ASP A 227 -15.48 3.87 8.39
CA ASP A 227 -16.34 4.63 9.32
C ASP A 227 -16.12 6.14 9.18
N GLU A 228 -14.85 6.58 9.08
CA GLU A 228 -14.51 7.99 8.92
C GLU A 228 -14.94 8.54 7.55
N VAL A 229 -14.78 7.75 6.47
CA VAL A 229 -15.29 8.10 5.13
C VAL A 229 -16.81 8.24 5.17
N SER A 230 -17.53 7.24 5.69
CA SER A 230 -18.99 7.25 5.76
C SER A 230 -19.53 8.33 6.73
N ALA A 231 -18.78 8.69 7.77
CA ALA A 231 -19.13 9.81 8.66
C ALA A 231 -18.92 11.20 8.03
N SER A 232 -18.08 11.29 6.99
CA SER A 232 -17.79 12.54 6.30
C SER A 232 -18.90 12.99 5.36
N GLY A 233 -19.83 12.10 5.00
CA GLY A 233 -21.04 12.41 4.25
C GLY A 233 -21.59 11.22 3.47
N ASP A 234 -22.70 11.44 2.78
CA ASP A 234 -23.25 10.48 1.80
C ASP A 234 -22.63 10.75 0.42
N GLY A 235 -22.40 9.73 -0.40
CA GLY A 235 -21.90 9.91 -1.76
C GLY A 235 -21.11 8.72 -2.28
N PHE A 236 -20.41 8.92 -3.40
CA PHE A 236 -19.63 7.88 -4.07
C PHE A 236 -18.61 7.23 -3.13
N TYR A 237 -17.81 8.04 -2.43
CA TYR A 237 -16.76 7.54 -1.54
C TYR A 237 -17.28 6.81 -0.31
N ALA A 238 -18.42 7.23 0.26
CA ALA A 238 -19.08 6.51 1.35
C ALA A 238 -19.60 5.15 0.88
N ALA A 239 -20.27 5.10 -0.28
CA ALA A 239 -20.69 3.81 -0.84
C ALA A 239 -19.50 2.91 -1.20
N LEU A 240 -18.39 3.48 -1.65
CA LEU A 240 -17.16 2.75 -1.94
C LEU A 240 -16.51 2.20 -0.66
N ALA A 241 -16.57 2.95 0.45
CA ALA A 241 -16.15 2.50 1.78
C ALA A 241 -17.02 1.34 2.28
N ASP A 242 -18.33 1.38 2.09
CA ASP A 242 -19.22 0.27 2.43
C ASP A 242 -18.89 -1.00 1.62
N ALA A 243 -18.60 -0.84 0.31
CA ALA A 243 -18.18 -1.96 -0.54
C ALA A 243 -16.83 -2.55 -0.11
N LEU A 244 -15.87 -1.70 0.28
CA LEU A 244 -14.60 -2.14 0.84
C LEU A 244 -14.77 -2.89 2.18
N ALA A 245 -15.60 -2.36 3.08
CA ALA A 245 -15.89 -3.00 4.36
C ALA A 245 -16.49 -4.40 4.15
N ALA A 246 -17.52 -4.50 3.30
CA ALA A 246 -18.17 -5.78 2.99
C ALA A 246 -17.19 -6.81 2.39
N LEU A 247 -16.28 -6.37 1.50
CA LEU A 247 -15.24 -7.25 0.95
C LEU A 247 -14.28 -7.73 2.04
N LEU A 248 -13.75 -6.84 2.87
CA LEU A 248 -12.75 -7.21 3.88
C LEU A 248 -13.34 -8.05 5.01
N GLU A 249 -14.58 -7.81 5.41
CA GLU A 249 -15.31 -8.68 6.32
C GLU A 249 -15.46 -10.09 5.73
N SER A 250 -15.83 -10.19 4.45
CA SER A 250 -15.92 -11.47 3.75
C SER A 250 -14.57 -12.20 3.68
N GLU A 251 -13.47 -11.47 3.49
CA GLU A 251 -12.12 -12.04 3.44
C GLU A 251 -11.63 -12.50 4.82
N ILE A 252 -11.90 -11.71 5.87
CA ILE A 252 -11.62 -12.09 7.26
C ILE A 252 -12.36 -13.40 7.61
N ASP A 253 -13.63 -13.50 7.26
CA ASP A 253 -14.43 -14.72 7.48
C ASP A 253 -13.91 -15.91 6.67
N ARG A 254 -13.56 -15.67 5.40
CA ARG A 254 -13.03 -16.70 4.49
C ARG A 254 -11.73 -17.31 5.00
N PHE A 255 -10.84 -16.49 5.56
CA PHE A 255 -9.57 -16.93 6.10
C PHE A 255 -9.64 -17.34 7.58
N GLY A 256 -10.74 -16.99 8.28
CA GLY A 256 -10.88 -17.20 9.72
C GLY A 256 -9.90 -16.35 10.54
N LEU A 257 -9.71 -15.10 10.13
CA LEU A 257 -8.77 -14.16 10.73
C LEU A 257 -9.33 -13.51 11.99
N ASP A 258 -8.43 -13.04 12.86
CA ASP A 258 -8.75 -12.20 14.00
C ASP A 258 -7.72 -11.05 14.07
N PRO A 259 -7.77 -10.08 13.14
CA PRO A 259 -6.81 -8.98 13.11
C PRO A 259 -6.83 -8.21 14.43
N GLU A 260 -5.68 -7.70 14.89
CA GLU A 260 -5.65 -6.92 16.14
C GLU A 260 -6.24 -5.51 15.91
N TRP A 261 -7.46 -5.31 16.40
CA TRP A 261 -8.23 -4.09 16.15
C TRP A 261 -7.70 -2.85 16.90
N VAL A 262 -7.51 -1.73 16.17
CA VAL A 262 -7.34 -0.39 16.74
C VAL A 262 -8.61 0.06 17.49
N PRO A 263 -8.49 0.39 18.79
CA PRO A 263 -9.60 0.92 19.60
C PRO A 263 -10.14 2.27 19.11
N ASP A 264 -11.39 2.60 19.49
CA ASP A 264 -12.08 3.88 19.20
C ASP A 264 -11.38 5.14 19.68
N ASP A 265 -10.64 4.99 20.75
CA ASP A 265 -9.84 6.02 21.35
C ASP A 265 -8.45 5.40 21.50
N PRO A 266 -7.55 5.57 20.52
CA PRO A 266 -6.16 5.18 20.71
C PRO A 266 -5.64 6.13 21.77
N GLY A 267 -5.77 5.72 23.04
CA GLY A 267 -5.31 6.48 24.18
C GLY A 267 -3.92 6.97 23.84
N VAL A 268 -3.79 8.29 23.69
CA VAL A 268 -2.56 8.93 23.24
C VAL A 268 -1.50 8.55 24.28
N GLU A 269 -0.75 7.48 24.04
CA GLU A 269 0.46 7.23 24.77
C GLU A 269 1.40 8.35 24.31
N GLU A 270 1.44 9.37 25.16
CA GLU A 270 2.24 10.59 25.03
C GLU A 270 3.43 10.35 24.12
N TRP A 271 3.51 11.12 23.04
CA TRP A 271 4.81 11.44 22.45
C TRP A 271 5.72 11.74 23.64
N SER A 272 6.64 10.83 23.92
CA SER A 272 7.51 10.97 25.07
C SER A 272 8.39 12.17 24.79
N GLU A 273 7.92 13.36 25.19
CA GLU A 273 8.66 14.61 25.20
C GLU A 273 9.94 14.47 26.03
N GLY A 274 10.10 13.37 26.78
CA GLY A 274 11.32 12.99 27.49
C GLY A 274 12.37 12.20 26.70
N ILE A 275 12.12 11.73 25.46
CA ILE A 275 13.16 11.02 24.67
C ILE A 275 14.21 11.99 24.12
N PHE A 276 13.79 13.20 23.76
CA PHE A 276 14.70 14.28 23.45
C PHE A 276 14.67 15.22 24.64
N GLY A 277 15.67 15.13 25.52
CA GLY A 277 15.84 16.11 26.62
C GLY A 277 15.84 17.55 26.10
N GLU A 278 16.00 18.54 26.99
CA GLU A 278 15.85 19.99 26.71
C GLU A 278 16.59 20.55 25.47
N SER A 279 17.46 19.79 24.82
CA SER A 279 18.07 20.07 23.51
C SER A 279 17.22 19.68 22.27
N GLY A 280 15.99 19.19 22.44
CA GLY A 280 15.13 18.69 21.34
C GLY A 280 14.41 19.73 20.49
N ARG A 281 14.70 21.03 20.64
CA ARG A 281 14.18 22.10 19.77
C ARG A 281 15.28 22.60 18.82
N GLY A 282 15.60 21.75 17.86
CA GLY A 282 16.43 22.08 16.72
C GLY A 282 15.85 21.45 15.47
N CYS A 283 14.62 21.85 15.11
CA CYS A 283 14.20 21.75 13.72
C CYS A 283 15.31 22.41 12.89
N GLY A 284 15.88 21.67 11.93
CA GLY A 284 16.89 22.15 11.01
C GLY A 284 16.37 23.39 10.30
N GLY A 285 16.64 24.54 10.89
CA GLY A 285 16.30 25.84 10.34
C GLY A 285 17.18 26.05 9.13
N CYS A 286 16.55 26.13 7.97
CA CYS A 286 17.13 26.80 6.83
C CYS A 286 17.63 28.19 7.27
N GLY A 287 18.96 28.38 7.25
CA GLY A 287 19.57 29.68 6.95
C GLY A 287 19.59 30.78 8.03
N MET A 288 19.73 30.47 9.32
CA MET A 288 20.02 31.53 10.33
C MET A 288 21.13 31.13 11.30
N ASN A 289 22.01 32.09 11.60
CA ASN A 289 22.96 31.98 12.71
C ASN A 289 22.21 32.04 14.06
N SER A 290 22.86 31.58 15.12
CA SER A 290 22.33 31.59 16.50
C SER A 290 22.05 32.99 17.07
N ASP A 291 22.42 34.06 16.36
CA ASP A 291 22.12 35.45 16.69
C ASP A 291 20.96 36.06 15.87
N GLY A 292 20.32 35.27 14.99
CA GLY A 292 19.18 35.70 14.19
C GLY A 292 19.52 36.52 12.95
N SER A 293 20.77 36.52 12.50
CA SER A 293 21.19 37.12 11.22
C SER A 293 21.04 36.14 10.03
N GLU A 294 20.55 36.64 8.89
CA GLU A 294 20.51 35.91 7.61
C GLU A 294 21.94 35.76 7.02
N ILE A 295 22.25 34.58 6.47
CA ILE A 295 23.53 34.31 5.80
C ILE A 295 23.50 34.94 4.38
N PRO A 296 24.42 35.87 4.04
CA PRO A 296 24.49 36.41 2.68
C PRO A 296 24.91 35.33 1.67
N THR A 297 24.16 35.17 0.59
CA THR A 297 24.31 34.10 -0.42
C THR A 297 25.36 34.36 -1.49
N ASP A 298 26.54 34.89 -1.15
CA ASP A 298 27.60 35.07 -2.16
C ASP A 298 29.00 34.90 -1.58
N GLN A 299 29.42 33.63 -1.49
CA GLN A 299 30.81 33.13 -1.57
C GLN A 299 30.85 31.66 -1.12
N TYR A 300 30.46 30.74 -2.00
CA TYR A 300 30.82 29.32 -1.88
C TYR A 300 31.80 29.01 -3.01
N ASP A 301 33.10 28.98 -2.68
CA ASP A 301 34.16 28.48 -3.57
C ASP A 301 34.49 27.04 -3.15
N PRO A 302 34.16 26.01 -3.97
CA PRO A 302 34.28 24.61 -3.57
C PRO A 302 35.71 24.04 -3.69
N THR A 303 36.76 24.86 -3.69
CA THR A 303 38.13 24.38 -3.97
C THR A 303 39.16 24.46 -2.83
N GLU A 304 38.76 24.85 -1.61
CA GLU A 304 39.70 24.99 -0.47
C GLU A 304 39.76 23.82 0.54
N GLU A 305 39.22 22.64 0.23
CA GLU A 305 39.31 21.49 1.17
C GLU A 305 40.37 20.44 0.79
N LEU A 306 41.49 20.86 0.20
CA LEU A 306 42.66 20.00 0.01
C LEU A 306 43.97 20.79 0.22
N ARG A 307 44.33 21.13 1.46
CA ARG A 307 45.72 21.43 1.86
C ARG A 307 45.96 21.46 3.38
N GLY A 308 46.80 20.52 3.86
CA GLY A 308 47.55 20.53 5.14
C GLY A 308 46.77 19.97 6.33
N VAL A 309 47.12 18.87 7.03
CA VAL A 309 48.42 18.35 7.51
C VAL A 309 49.28 19.42 8.15
N ASP A 310 49.18 19.61 9.47
CA ASP A 310 50.15 19.12 10.48
C ASP A 310 49.97 19.82 11.86
N GLY A 311 50.18 19.08 12.95
CA GLY A 311 50.82 19.62 14.17
C GLY A 311 50.03 19.70 15.49
N GLY A 312 50.39 18.80 16.44
CA GLY A 312 50.39 18.99 17.90
C GLY A 312 49.03 18.79 18.60
N ASP A 313 48.90 18.15 19.76
CA ASP A 313 49.85 17.80 20.82
C ASP A 313 49.13 16.77 21.73
N GLY A 314 49.79 15.67 22.10
CA GLY A 314 49.22 14.62 22.96
C GLY A 314 50.28 14.15 23.96
N PRO A 315 49.96 13.99 25.26
CA PRO A 315 50.96 13.93 26.32
C PRO A 315 51.54 12.51 26.50
N ASP A 316 52.86 12.38 26.40
CA ASP A 316 53.59 11.18 26.80
C ASP A 316 53.81 11.15 28.31
N SER A 317 53.50 10.01 28.91
CA SER A 317 53.89 9.65 30.27
C SER A 317 54.82 8.42 30.23
N VAL A 318 55.78 8.45 31.15
CA VAL A 318 56.51 7.32 31.76
C VAL A 318 57.95 7.04 31.25
N ASP A 319 58.90 7.66 31.97
CA ASP A 319 59.92 7.03 32.85
C ASP A 319 60.87 5.95 32.29
N GLY A 320 62.19 6.14 32.48
CA GLY A 320 63.13 5.03 32.59
C GLY A 320 64.57 5.26 32.10
N SER A 321 65.45 5.56 33.08
CA SER A 321 66.92 5.34 33.13
C SER A 321 67.87 6.23 32.32
#